data_AF-A0A366CW34-F1
#
_entry.id   AF-A0A366CW34-F1
#
_cell.length_a   1.000
_cell.length_b   1.000
_cell.length_c   1.000
_cell.angle_alpha   90.00
_cell.angle_beta   90.00
_cell.angle_gamma   90.00
#
_symmetry.space_group_name_H-M   'P 1'
#
loop_
_entity.id
_entity.type
_entity.pdbx_description
1 polymer ?
#
loop_
_entity_poly.entity_id
_entity_poly.type
_entity_poly.pdbx_seq_one_letter_code
_entity_poly.pdbx_strand_id
1 'polypeptide(L)'
;MLGWAMTTTWYVEFSATPPTGVDRPQLEEHLEAVLVELDKLDGVTDADAFVDYSEPRVVFSMAVRAADHTGVVGQVVSSMRTAIHAAGGGTKGWEKVAERMSAVSRYDIRREDVPV
;
A
#
# COMPACT_ATOMS: atom_id res chain seq x y z
N MET A 1 -1.25 -16.22 -30.87
CA MET A 1 -2.16 -15.38 -30.07
C MET A 1 -1.44 -15.02 -28.79
N LEU A 2 -0.99 -13.77 -28.66
CA LEU A 2 -0.47 -13.25 -27.40
C LEU A 2 -1.70 -12.95 -26.54
N GLY A 3 -1.94 -13.77 -25.51
CA GLY A 3 -2.99 -13.51 -24.54
C GLY A 3 -2.59 -12.30 -23.72
N TRP A 4 -3.19 -11.14 -23.97
CA TRP A 4 -3.07 -10.01 -23.05
C TRP A 4 -3.70 -10.43 -21.72
N ALA A 5 -2.89 -10.47 -20.66
CA ALA A 5 -3.43 -10.66 -19.32
C ALA A 5 -4.42 -9.52 -19.06
N MET A 6 -5.69 -9.86 -18.77
CA MET A 6 -6.68 -8.85 -18.43
C MET A 6 -6.25 -8.19 -17.13
N THR A 7 -5.98 -6.88 -17.17
CA THR A 7 -5.72 -6.10 -15.96
C THR A 7 -7.04 -5.85 -15.24
N THR A 8 -7.09 -6.22 -13.96
CA THR A 8 -8.21 -5.96 -13.06
C THR A 8 -7.88 -4.73 -12.22
N THR A 9 -8.90 -3.95 -11.85
CA THR A 9 -8.76 -2.89 -10.84
C THR A 9 -8.93 -3.49 -9.45
N TRP A 10 -7.95 -3.28 -8.58
CA TRP A 10 -7.91 -3.77 -7.21
C TRP A 10 -7.98 -2.60 -6.25
N TYR A 11 -8.91 -2.63 -5.30
CA TYR A 11 -8.91 -1.71 -4.18
C TYR A 11 -7.96 -2.24 -3.10
N VAL A 12 -7.07 -1.39 -2.62
CA VAL A 12 -6.06 -1.73 -1.63
C VAL A 12 -6.13 -0.74 -0.49
N GLU A 13 -6.16 -1.27 0.73
CA GLU A 13 -5.96 -0.51 1.96
C GLU A 13 -4.72 -1.06 2.67
N PHE A 14 -3.86 -0.16 3.16
CA PHE A 14 -2.80 -0.54 4.08
C PHE A 14 -2.62 0.55 5.13
N SER A 15 -2.05 0.17 6.28
CA SER A 15 -1.83 1.11 7.37
C SER A 15 -0.44 1.02 7.97
N ALA A 16 0.03 2.15 8.47
CA ALA A 16 1.30 2.29 9.15
C ALA A 16 1.11 3.00 10.50
N THR A 17 1.93 2.65 11.48
CA THR A 17 2.01 3.37 12.75
C THR A 17 2.98 4.54 12.59
N PRO A 18 2.55 5.81 12.77
CA PRO A 18 3.45 6.94 12.75
C PRO A 18 4.42 6.87 13.95
N PRO A 19 5.65 7.41 13.81
CA PRO A 19 6.58 7.51 14.92
C PRO A 19 6.01 8.32 16.08
N THR A 20 6.50 8.06 17.30
CA THR A 20 6.15 8.87 18.47
C THR A 20 6.77 10.27 18.37
N GLY A 21 6.04 11.28 18.86
CA GLY A 21 6.54 12.66 18.90
C GLY A 21 6.56 13.39 17.54
N VAL A 22 5.90 12.85 16.52
CA VAL A 22 5.68 13.55 15.24
C VAL A 22 4.72 14.72 15.47
N ASP A 23 5.06 15.87 14.88
CA ASP A 23 4.18 17.02 14.84
C ASP A 23 2.98 16.75 13.91
N ARG A 24 1.76 16.87 14.45
CA ARG A 24 0.54 16.45 13.73
C ARG A 24 0.27 17.27 12.47
N PRO A 25 0.30 18.62 12.51
CA PRO A 25 0.12 19.43 11.31
C PRO A 25 1.17 19.12 10.24
N GLN A 26 2.43 18.91 10.64
CA GLN A 26 3.49 18.54 9.70
C GLN A 26 3.27 17.16 9.08
N LEU A 27 2.75 16.19 9.85
CA LEU A 27 2.40 14.87 9.32
C LEU A 27 1.27 14.98 8.30
N GLU A 28 0.20 15.71 8.62
CA GLU A 28 -0.95 15.92 7.74
C GLU A 28 -0.54 16.61 6.44
N GLU A 29 0.24 17.69 6.51
CA GLU A 29 0.79 18.38 5.34
C GLU A 29 1.63 17.43 4.46
N HIS A 30 2.45 16.58 5.09
CA HIS A 30 3.25 15.61 4.34
C HIS A 30 2.39 14.51 3.70
N LEU A 31 1.35 14.04 4.37
CA LEU A 31 0.42 13.06 3.81
C LEU A 31 -0.36 13.64 2.62
N GLU A 32 -0.82 14.88 2.71
CA GLU A 32 -1.44 15.60 1.60
C GLU A 32 -0.48 15.72 0.41
N ALA A 33 0.79 16.08 0.66
CA ALA A 33 1.80 16.12 -0.38
C ALA A 33 2.01 14.74 -1.05
N VAL A 34 2.01 13.65 -0.27
CA VAL A 34 2.09 12.29 -0.81
C VAL A 34 0.87 11.94 -1.67
N LEU A 35 -0.34 12.29 -1.25
CA LEU A 35 -1.56 12.06 -2.05
C LEU A 35 -1.51 12.81 -3.38
N VAL A 36 -1.07 14.07 -3.37
CA VAL A 36 -0.87 14.86 -4.60
C VAL A 36 0.10 14.18 -5.57
N GLU A 37 1.16 13.54 -5.07
CA GLU A 37 2.09 12.81 -5.93
C GLU A 37 1.54 11.45 -6.39
N LEU A 38 0.74 10.76 -5.58
CA LEU A 38 0.06 9.51 -5.98
C LEU A 38 -0.92 9.73 -7.14
N ASP A 39 -1.68 10.82 -7.12
CA ASP A 39 -2.66 11.16 -8.17
C ASP A 39 -2.02 11.42 -9.54
N LYS A 40 -0.71 11.67 -9.58
CA LYS A 40 0.04 11.86 -10.82
C LYS A 40 0.54 10.54 -11.41
N LEU A 41 0.46 9.43 -10.67
CA LEU A 41 1.03 8.16 -11.09
C LEU A 41 0.04 7.36 -11.95
N ASP A 42 0.51 6.94 -13.12
CA ASP A 42 -0.25 6.04 -13.98
C ASP A 42 -0.56 4.72 -13.26
N GLY A 43 -1.84 4.32 -13.32
CA GLY A 43 -2.30 3.06 -12.75
C GLY A 43 -2.63 3.11 -11.26
N VAL A 44 -2.63 4.29 -10.64
CA VAL A 44 -3.21 4.58 -9.32
C VAL A 44 -4.43 5.48 -9.51
N THR A 45 -5.56 5.17 -8.87
CA THR A 45 -6.73 6.05 -8.81
C THR A 45 -7.32 6.04 -7.41
N ASP A 46 -8.15 7.04 -7.09
CA ASP A 46 -8.91 7.13 -5.84
C ASP A 46 -8.01 6.99 -4.59
N ALA A 47 -6.84 7.64 -4.62
CA ALA A 47 -5.92 7.62 -3.50
C ALA A 47 -6.45 8.51 -2.37
N ASP A 48 -6.47 7.99 -1.15
CA ASP A 48 -6.90 8.72 0.04
C ASP A 48 -6.06 8.30 1.26
N ALA A 49 -6.00 9.16 2.26
CA ALA A 49 -5.35 8.88 3.52
C ALA A 49 -6.11 9.45 4.71
N PHE A 50 -6.16 8.68 5.80
CA PHE A 50 -6.75 9.09 7.06
C PHE A 50 -5.78 8.80 8.22
N VAL A 51 -5.77 9.68 9.21
CA VAL A 51 -4.97 9.51 10.44
C VAL A 51 -5.90 9.35 11.63
N ASP A 52 -5.79 8.20 12.30
CA ASP A 52 -6.35 8.01 13.63
C ASP A 52 -5.29 8.39 14.68
N TYR A 53 -5.62 9.35 15.54
CA TYR A 53 -4.76 9.76 16.66
C TYR A 53 -5.12 9.10 17.99
N SER A 54 -6.29 8.44 18.07
CA SER A 54 -6.71 7.66 19.23
C SER A 54 -5.99 6.31 19.26
N GLU A 55 -5.77 5.74 18.08
CA GLU A 55 -4.88 4.62 17.81
C GLU A 55 -3.87 5.10 16.76
N PRO A 56 -2.58 5.30 17.08
CA PRO A 56 -1.63 5.93 16.17
C PRO A 56 -1.47 5.10 14.89
N ARG A 57 -2.28 5.44 13.88
CA ARG A 57 -2.45 4.68 12.65
C ARG A 57 -2.75 5.66 11.52
N VAL A 58 -1.92 5.62 10.49
CA VAL A 58 -2.19 6.22 9.18
C VAL A 58 -2.70 5.11 8.28
N VAL A 59 -3.83 5.34 7.64
CA VAL A 59 -4.45 4.43 6.67
C VAL A 59 -4.37 5.07 5.31
N PHE A 60 -3.88 4.32 4.32
CA PHE A 60 -3.92 4.71 2.91
C PHE A 60 -4.85 3.76 2.18
N SER A 61 -5.65 4.31 1.28
CA SER A 61 -6.44 3.56 0.32
C SER A 61 -6.12 4.02 -1.11
N MET A 62 -6.23 3.11 -2.06
CA MET A 62 -6.11 3.40 -3.49
C MET A 62 -6.67 2.26 -4.33
N ALA A 63 -7.02 2.55 -5.57
CA ALA A 63 -7.27 1.56 -6.60
C ALA A 63 -6.04 1.43 -7.53
N VAL A 64 -5.64 0.19 -7.82
CA VAL A 64 -4.50 -0.10 -8.72
C VAL A 64 -4.89 -1.08 -9.83
N ARG A 65 -4.30 -0.91 -11.02
CA ARG A 65 -4.48 -1.87 -12.13
C ARG A 65 -3.38 -2.92 -12.12
N ALA A 66 -3.75 -4.18 -11.98
CA ALA A 66 -2.81 -5.30 -12.00
C ALA A 66 -3.47 -6.59 -12.52
N ALA A 67 -2.66 -7.45 -13.14
CA ALA A 67 -3.12 -8.75 -13.64
C ALA A 67 -3.37 -9.77 -12.52
N ASP A 68 -2.61 -9.68 -11.42
CA ASP A 68 -2.69 -10.61 -10.29
C ASP A 68 -2.28 -9.92 -8.98
N HIS A 69 -2.45 -10.65 -7.88
CA HIS A 69 -2.16 -10.16 -6.53
C HIS A 69 -0.69 -9.78 -6.33
N THR A 70 0.26 -10.44 -7.00
CA THR A 70 1.68 -10.08 -6.91
C THR A 70 1.94 -8.74 -7.60
N GLY A 71 1.30 -8.52 -8.75
CA GLY A 71 1.28 -7.24 -9.45
C GLY A 71 0.69 -6.11 -8.61
N VAL A 72 -0.38 -6.38 -7.84
CA VAL A 72 -0.96 -5.41 -6.90
C VAL A 72 0.08 -4.95 -5.88
N VAL A 73 0.75 -5.89 -5.20
CA VAL A 73 1.77 -5.55 -4.18
C VAL A 73 2.91 -4.74 -4.80
N GLY A 74 3.40 -5.16 -5.98
CA GLY A 74 4.45 -4.45 -6.69
C GLY A 74 4.05 -3.02 -7.06
N GLN A 75 2.85 -2.84 -7.62
CA GLN A 75 2.34 -1.53 -8.00
C GLN A 75 2.16 -0.62 -6.78
N VAL A 76 1.53 -1.10 -5.71
CA VAL A 76 1.29 -0.30 -4.49
C VAL A 76 2.60 0.14 -3.85
N VAL A 77 3.56 -0.79 -3.67
CA VAL A 77 4.85 -0.45 -3.03
C VAL A 77 5.64 0.53 -3.88
N SER A 78 5.71 0.31 -5.20
CA SER A 78 6.47 1.20 -6.09
C SER A 78 5.83 2.59 -6.19
N SER A 79 4.50 2.67 -6.30
CA SER A 79 3.76 3.94 -6.31
C SER A 79 3.94 4.72 -5.02
N MET A 80 3.76 4.06 -3.87
CA MET A 80 3.96 4.71 -2.57
C MET A 80 5.39 5.22 -2.38
N ARG A 81 6.39 4.42 -2.75
CA ARG A 81 7.78 4.85 -2.63
C ARG A 81 8.08 6.05 -3.52
N THR A 82 7.55 6.05 -4.73
CA THR A 82 7.71 7.16 -5.68
C THR A 82 7.06 8.43 -5.13
N ALA A 83 5.81 8.33 -4.68
CA ALA A 83 5.08 9.47 -4.13
C ALA A 83 5.74 10.04 -2.86
N ILE A 84 6.18 9.18 -1.93
CA ILE A 84 6.90 9.62 -0.73
C ILE A 84 8.18 10.36 -1.11
N HIS A 85 8.96 9.83 -2.07
CA HIS A 85 10.18 10.51 -2.52
C HIS A 85 9.91 11.83 -3.21
N ALA A 86 8.88 11.90 -4.06
CA ALA A 86 8.46 13.13 -4.72
C ALA A 86 7.97 14.20 -3.73
N ALA A 87 7.32 13.79 -2.63
CA ALA A 87 6.94 14.64 -1.51
C ALA A 87 8.11 15.00 -0.57
N GLY A 88 9.36 14.63 -0.90
CA GLY A 88 10.56 14.94 -0.11
C GLY A 88 10.86 13.97 1.05
N GLY A 89 10.12 12.87 1.16
CA GLY A 89 10.28 11.84 2.17
C GLY A 89 11.31 10.75 1.82
N GLY A 90 11.58 9.88 2.79
CA GLY A 90 12.52 8.75 2.67
C GLY A 90 11.85 7.41 2.91
N THR A 91 12.23 6.38 2.14
CA THR A 91 11.63 5.03 2.21
C THR A 91 12.61 3.95 2.69
N LYS A 92 13.53 4.32 3.58
CA LYS A 92 14.50 3.36 4.14
C LYS A 92 13.79 2.21 4.86
N GLY A 93 14.08 0.96 4.47
CA GLY A 93 13.53 -0.24 5.10
C GLY A 93 12.21 -0.73 4.51
N TRP A 94 11.70 -0.08 3.47
CA TRP A 94 10.48 -0.48 2.76
C TRP A 94 10.64 -1.79 1.97
N GLU A 95 11.87 -2.26 1.76
CA GLU A 95 12.15 -3.58 1.18
C GLU A 95 11.46 -4.69 1.99
N LYS A 96 11.44 -4.54 3.32
CA LYS A 96 10.78 -5.49 4.24
C LYS A 96 9.25 -5.40 4.19
N VAL A 97 8.70 -4.27 3.76
CA VAL A 97 7.25 -4.07 3.62
C VAL A 97 6.75 -4.87 2.42
N ALA A 98 7.45 -4.80 1.29
CA ALA A 98 7.14 -5.61 0.10
C ALA A 98 7.17 -7.11 0.44
N GLU A 99 8.23 -7.58 1.12
CA GLU A 99 8.35 -8.96 1.57
C GLU A 99 7.18 -9.40 2.47
N ARG A 100 6.78 -8.53 3.41
CA ARG A 100 5.66 -8.82 4.33
C ARG A 100 4.33 -8.86 3.60
N MET A 101 4.05 -7.90 2.72
CA MET A 101 2.79 -7.86 1.95
C MET A 101 2.66 -9.08 1.04
N SER A 102 3.75 -9.51 0.38
CA SER A 102 3.75 -10.73 -0.43
C SER A 102 3.62 -12.01 0.41
N ALA A 103 3.99 -11.99 1.69
CA ALA A 103 3.88 -13.15 2.58
C ALA A 103 2.45 -13.40 3.08
N VAL A 104 1.61 -12.37 3.18
CA VAL A 104 0.22 -12.48 3.70
C VAL A 104 -0.67 -13.33 2.78
N SER A 105 -0.26 -13.59 1.54
CA SER A 105 -0.99 -14.43 0.57
C SER A 105 -0.60 -15.91 0.56
N ARG A 106 0.32 -16.35 1.43
CA ARG A 106 0.65 -17.78 1.52
C ARG A 106 -0.44 -18.50 2.31
N TYR A 107 -1.30 -19.22 1.60
CA TYR A 107 -2.28 -20.13 2.18
C TYR A 107 -1.58 -21.18 3.04
N ASP A 108 -1.94 -21.28 4.33
CA ASP A 108 -1.60 -22.40 5.19
C ASP A 108 -2.72 -23.44 5.06
N ILE A 109 -2.53 -24.44 4.20
CA ILE A 109 -3.48 -25.55 4.03
C ILE A 109 -3.13 -26.61 5.08
N ARG A 110 -3.92 -26.67 6.15
CA ARG A 110 -3.82 -27.72 7.17
C ARG A 110 -4.88 -28.79 6.93
N ARG A 111 -4.46 -30.05 6.99
CA ARG A 111 -5.36 -31.20 7.05
C ARG A 111 -5.84 -31.33 8.50
N GLU A 112 -7.12 -31.10 8.74
CA GLU A 112 -7.79 -31.58 9.95
C GLU A 112 -8.24 -33.02 9.68
N ASP A 113 -7.68 -33.98 10.42
CA ASP A 113 -8.24 -35.32 10.45
C ASP A 113 -9.54 -35.24 11.27
N VAL A 114 -10.66 -35.13 10.56
CA VAL A 114 -11.99 -35.23 11.17
C VAL A 114 -12.18 -36.69 11.62
N PRO A 115 -12.36 -36.97 12.93
CA PRO A 115 -12.66 -38.31 13.40
C PRO A 115 -14.00 -38.75 12.80
N VAL A 116 -14.00 -39.93 12.16
CA VAL A 116 -15.19 -40.57 11.60
C VAL A 116 -16.05 -41.18 12.70
#